data_AF-A0A9D4KJ28-F1
#
_entry.id   AF-A0A9D4KJ28-F1
#
_cell.length_a   1.000
_cell.length_b   1.000
_cell.length_c   1.000
_cell.angle_alpha   90.00
_cell.angle_beta   90.00
_cell.angle_gamma   90.00
#
_symmetry.space_group_name_H-M   'P 1'
#
loop_
_entity.id
_entity.type
_entity.pdbx_description
1 polymer ?
#
loop_
_entity_poly.entity_id
_entity_poly.type
_entity_poly.pdbx_seq_one_letter_code
_entity_poly.pdbx_strand_id
1 'polypeptide(L)'
;MKRLLFESFMDMQQNASEFNSTTLMKLVSIASRKRLEDALNDQSLMDCIDQYIRFEESVRTGVLGKTAKFWLSVVDHSRLVMMLLYSVKTNNLMLFHECCGQMAELFFAFDGPNYSR
;
A
#
# COMPACT_ATOMS: atom_id res chain seq x y z
N MET A 1 -4.74 7.08 -8.27
CA MET A 1 -4.00 7.76 -7.18
C MET A 1 -2.76 7.04 -6.71
N LYS A 2 -2.74 5.71 -6.49
CA LYS A 2 -1.47 5.01 -6.23
C LYS A 2 -0.38 5.30 -7.29
N ARG A 3 -0.80 5.47 -8.55
CA ARG A 3 0.06 5.98 -9.63
C ARG A 3 0.68 7.35 -9.34
N LEU A 4 -0.09 8.33 -8.85
CA LEU A 4 0.41 9.67 -8.53
C LEU A 4 1.39 9.65 -7.35
N LEU A 5 1.15 8.77 -6.38
CA LEU A 5 2.07 8.56 -5.24
C LEU A 5 3.37 7.90 -5.70
N PHE A 6 3.29 6.98 -6.68
CA PHE A 6 4.46 6.40 -7.29
C PHE A 6 5.23 7.42 -8.14
N GLU A 7 4.54 8.27 -8.91
CA GLU A 7 5.16 9.37 -9.66
C GLU A 7 5.88 10.34 -8.71
N SER A 8 5.27 10.73 -7.58
CA SER A 8 5.95 11.60 -6.61
C SER A 8 7.13 10.93 -5.90
N PHE A 9 7.06 9.62 -5.66
CA PHE A 9 8.20 8.83 -5.19
C PHE A 9 9.34 8.84 -6.21
N MET A 10 9.02 8.64 -7.48
CA MET A 10 9.99 8.65 -8.58
C MET A 10 10.65 10.03 -8.74
N ASP A 11 9.89 11.11 -8.58
CA ASP A 11 10.43 12.47 -8.63
C ASP A 11 11.40 12.74 -7.46
N MET A 12 11.07 12.29 -6.24
CA MET A 12 11.99 12.41 -5.09
C MET A 12 13.25 11.57 -5.25
N GLN A 13 13.11 10.37 -5.80
CA GLN A 13 14.22 9.44 -6.05
C GLN A 13 15.13 9.91 -7.20
N GLN A 14 14.58 10.50 -8.26
CA GLN A 14 15.36 11.11 -9.34
C GLN A 14 16.22 12.27 -8.84
N ASN A 15 15.72 13.07 -7.89
CA ASN A 15 16.48 14.13 -7.24
C ASN A 15 17.57 13.59 -6.29
N ALA A 16 17.48 12.34 -5.86
CA ALA A 16 18.43 11.68 -4.94
C ALA A 16 19.56 10.93 -5.64
N SER A 17 19.68 10.99 -6.98
CA SER A 17 20.79 10.46 -7.80
C SER A 17 21.07 8.94 -7.77
N GLU A 18 20.33 8.13 -6.99
CA GLU A 18 20.55 6.68 -6.84
C GLU A 18 19.48 5.80 -7.51
N PHE A 19 18.73 6.34 -8.48
CA PHE A 19 17.68 5.56 -9.11
C PHE A 19 18.20 4.63 -10.21
N ASN A 20 18.41 3.36 -9.86
CA ASN A 20 18.80 2.31 -10.81
C ASN A 20 17.60 1.95 -11.72
N SER A 21 17.51 2.61 -12.88
CA SER A 21 16.54 2.33 -13.96
C SER A 21 16.43 0.83 -14.31
N THR A 22 17.52 0.09 -14.14
CA THR A 22 17.62 -1.36 -14.31
C THR A 22 16.73 -2.15 -13.34
N THR A 23 16.58 -1.69 -12.09
CA THR A 23 15.77 -2.32 -11.04
C THR A 23 14.28 -2.22 -11.34
N LEU A 24 13.79 -1.09 -11.88
CA LEU A 24 12.40 -0.99 -12.32
C LEU A 24 12.10 -1.84 -13.55
N MET A 25 13.02 -1.89 -14.51
CA MET A 25 12.84 -2.73 -15.70
C MET A 25 12.78 -4.21 -15.32
N LYS A 26 13.60 -4.64 -14.35
CA LYS A 26 13.48 -5.95 -13.73
C LYS A 26 12.10 -6.15 -13.09
N LEU A 27 11.63 -5.21 -12.27
CA LEU A 27 10.33 -5.29 -11.60
C LEU A 27 9.15 -5.42 -12.58
N VAL A 28 9.16 -4.66 -13.68
CA VAL A 28 8.16 -4.75 -14.76
C VAL A 28 8.21 -6.11 -15.47
N SER A 29 9.41 -6.65 -15.70
CA SER A 29 9.59 -7.96 -16.35
C SER A 29 9.26 -9.16 -15.44
N ILE A 30 9.26 -8.96 -14.12
CA ILE A 30 9.00 -9.97 -13.10
C ILE A 30 7.53 -9.95 -12.64
N ALA A 31 6.73 -8.95 -13.02
CA ALA A 31 5.31 -8.79 -12.63
C ALA A 31 4.33 -9.91 -13.09
N SER A 32 4.85 -11.08 -13.47
CA SER A 32 4.10 -12.32 -13.67
C SER A 32 4.13 -13.17 -12.38
N ARG A 33 2.98 -13.73 -11.99
CA ARG A 33 2.83 -14.58 -10.79
C ARG A 33 3.84 -15.73 -10.69
N LYS A 34 4.40 -16.18 -11.82
CA LYS A 34 5.37 -17.28 -11.92
C LYS A 34 6.81 -16.90 -11.53
N ARG A 35 7.14 -15.61 -11.44
CA ARG A 35 8.50 -15.11 -11.15
C ARG A 35 8.58 -14.36 -9.82
N LEU A 36 7.53 -14.45 -9.00
CA LEU A 36 7.45 -13.76 -7.72
C LEU A 36 8.56 -14.24 -6.77
N GLU A 37 8.83 -15.54 -6.74
CA GLU A 37 9.90 -16.12 -5.91
C GLU A 37 11.28 -15.58 -6.32
N ASP A 38 11.53 -15.41 -7.62
CA ASP A 38 12.77 -14.82 -8.13
C ASP A 38 12.91 -13.34 -7.73
N ALA A 39 11.80 -12.58 -7.73
CA ALA A 39 11.78 -11.20 -7.26
C ALA A 39 12.05 -11.08 -5.76
N LEU A 40 11.53 -12.00 -4.94
CA LEU A 40 11.76 -12.01 -3.50
C LEU A 40 13.22 -12.31 -3.13
N ASN A 41 13.97 -12.96 -4.02
CA ASN A 41 15.38 -13.27 -3.81
C ASN A 41 16.34 -12.15 -4.28
N ASP A 42 15.88 -11.17 -5.05
CA ASP A 42 16.72 -10.03 -5.48
C ASP A 42 16.70 -8.93 -4.41
N GLN A 43 17.81 -8.83 -3.67
CA GLN A 43 17.99 -7.83 -2.60
C GLN A 43 17.76 -6.39 -3.10
N SER A 44 18.11 -6.09 -4.34
CA SER A 44 17.93 -4.73 -4.89
C SER A 44 16.46 -4.36 -5.11
N LEU A 45 15.60 -5.35 -5.38
CA LEU A 45 14.15 -5.14 -5.49
C LEU A 45 13.53 -4.99 -4.11
N MET A 46 13.98 -5.79 -3.13
CA MET A 46 13.53 -5.68 -1.74
C MET A 46 13.88 -4.33 -1.14
N ASP A 47 15.11 -3.84 -1.35
CA ASP A 47 15.52 -2.51 -0.88
C ASP A 47 14.67 -1.40 -1.53
N CYS A 48 14.34 -1.51 -2.82
CA CYS A 48 13.46 -0.56 -3.51
C CYS A 48 12.03 -0.58 -2.95
N ILE A 49 11.50 -1.75 -2.63
CA ILE A 49 10.18 -1.91 -2.02
C ILE A 49 10.18 -1.29 -0.62
N ASP A 50 11.20 -1.56 0.19
CA ASP A 50 11.33 -1.01 1.55
C ASP A 50 11.45 0.52 1.52
N GLN A 51 12.19 1.09 0.58
CA GLN A 51 12.26 2.54 0.38
C GLN A 51 10.89 3.13 0.04
N TYR A 52 10.11 2.45 -0.80
CA TYR A 52 8.76 2.88 -1.13
C TYR A 52 7.80 2.76 0.06
N ILE A 53 7.90 1.70 0.85
CA ILE A 53 7.09 1.52 2.08
C ILE A 53 7.38 2.65 3.07
N ARG A 54 8.66 2.96 3.31
CA ARG A 54 9.08 4.08 4.17
C ARG A 54 8.58 5.43 3.64
N PHE A 55 8.60 5.61 2.32
CA PHE A 55 8.03 6.80 1.71
C PHE A 55 6.52 6.89 1.96
N GLU A 56 5.77 5.80 1.77
CA GLU A 56 4.33 5.77 2.03
C GLU A 56 4.01 6.11 3.50
N GLU A 57 4.78 5.58 4.45
CA GLU A 57 4.69 5.97 5.86
C GLU A 57 4.97 7.46 6.07
N SER A 58 6.01 8.01 5.44
CA SER A 58 6.29 9.45 5.51
C SER A 58 5.12 10.30 4.99
N VAL A 59 4.43 9.85 3.94
CA VAL A 59 3.21 10.50 3.44
C VAL A 59 2.07 10.40 4.45
N ARG A 60 1.91 9.25 5.15
CA ARG A 60 0.94 9.11 6.25
C ARG A 60 1.21 10.06 7.41
N THR A 61 2.48 10.37 7.69
CA THR A 61 2.86 11.37 8.70
C THR A 61 2.61 12.82 8.24
N GLY A 62 2.39 13.04 6.95
CA GLY A 62 1.97 14.33 6.40
C GLY A 62 3.01 15.07 5.56
N VAL A 63 4.08 14.40 5.10
CA VAL A 63 5.15 15.02 4.29
C VAL A 63 4.62 15.71 3.02
N LEU A 64 3.60 15.14 2.37
CA LEU A 64 2.96 15.72 1.17
C LEU A 64 1.68 16.51 1.50
N GLY A 65 1.52 16.93 2.75
CA GLY A 65 0.38 17.69 3.23
C GLY A 65 -0.88 16.85 3.51
N LYS A 66 -1.92 17.54 3.98
CA LYS A 66 -3.17 16.92 4.47
C LYS A 66 -3.94 16.20 3.36
N THR A 67 -3.92 16.73 2.14
CA THR A 67 -4.63 16.16 0.99
C THR A 67 -4.09 14.78 0.61
N ALA A 68 -2.76 14.62 0.53
CA ALA A 68 -2.12 13.34 0.25
C ALA A 68 -2.41 12.31 1.34
N LYS A 69 -2.32 12.72 2.61
CA LYS A 69 -2.68 11.88 3.76
C LYS A 69 -4.14 11.39 3.71
N PHE A 70 -5.09 12.30 3.46
CA PHE A 70 -6.51 11.96 3.33
C PHE A 70 -6.72 10.92 2.23
N TRP A 71 -6.17 11.18 1.06
CA TRP A 71 -6.32 10.31 -0.10
C TRP A 71 -5.68 8.93 0.09
N LEU A 72 -4.56 8.85 0.81
CA LEU A 72 -3.94 7.58 1.19
C LEU A 72 -4.86 6.78 2.12
N SER A 73 -5.51 7.43 3.09
CA SER A 73 -6.49 6.77 3.96
C SER A 73 -7.69 6.19 3.18
N VAL A 74 -8.18 6.89 2.16
CA VAL A 74 -9.26 6.41 1.29
C VAL A 74 -8.81 5.15 0.52
N VAL A 75 -7.57 5.15 0.04
CA VAL A 75 -6.98 3.99 -0.65
C VAL A 75 -6.84 2.81 0.31
N ASP A 76 -6.35 3.02 1.52
CA ASP A 76 -6.22 1.98 2.54
C ASP A 76 -7.59 1.38 2.91
N HIS A 77 -8.62 2.22 3.07
CA HIS A 77 -9.98 1.77 3.33
C HIS A 77 -10.56 0.95 2.15
N SER A 78 -10.43 1.45 0.93
CA SER A 78 -10.92 0.72 -0.26
C SER A 78 -10.23 -0.64 -0.43
N ARG A 79 -8.93 -0.73 -0.12
CA ARG A 79 -8.17 -1.99 -0.11
C ARG A 79 -8.76 -2.97 0.91
N LEU A 80 -9.02 -2.51 2.13
CA LEU A 80 -9.59 -3.33 3.20
C LEU A 80 -10.97 -3.89 2.83
N VAL A 81 -11.84 -3.07 2.23
CA VAL A 81 -13.15 -3.51 1.73
C VAL A 81 -13.00 -4.57 0.63
N MET A 82 -12.09 -4.36 -0.33
CA MET A 82 -11.85 -5.33 -1.39
C MET A 82 -11.27 -6.65 -0.85
N MET A 83 -10.38 -6.59 0.14
CA MET A 83 -9.85 -7.78 0.81
C MET A 83 -10.94 -8.57 1.54
N LEU A 84 -11.86 -7.88 2.21
CA LEU A 84 -13.02 -8.51 2.86
C LEU A 84 -13.96 -9.16 1.83
N LEU A 85 -14.27 -8.47 0.73
CA LEU A 85 -15.08 -9.06 -0.34
C LEU A 85 -14.41 -10.30 -0.95
N TYR A 86 -13.09 -10.25 -1.14
CA TYR A 86 -12.32 -11.38 -1.63
C TYR A 86 -12.31 -12.55 -0.63
N SER A 87 -12.16 -12.30 0.66
CA SER A 87 -12.13 -13.33 1.69
C SER A 87 -13.45 -14.11 1.76
N VAL A 88 -14.58 -13.40 1.67
CA VAL A 88 -15.92 -14.03 1.62
C VAL A 88 -16.08 -14.86 0.34
N LYS A 89 -15.68 -14.32 -0.82
CA LYS A 89 -15.80 -15.03 -2.11
C LYS A 89 -14.89 -16.26 -2.21
N THR A 90 -13.77 -16.27 -1.52
CA THR A 90 -12.80 -17.38 -1.53
C THR A 90 -12.87 -18.27 -0.30
N ASN A 91 -13.84 -18.02 0.59
CA ASN A 91 -13.99 -18.71 1.87
C ASN A 91 -12.69 -18.74 2.71
N ASN A 92 -11.94 -17.65 2.69
CA ASN A 92 -10.69 -17.52 3.44
C ASN A 92 -10.95 -16.91 4.82
N LEU A 93 -11.18 -17.78 5.81
CA LEU A 93 -11.50 -17.38 7.19
C LEU A 93 -10.40 -16.53 7.84
N MET A 94 -9.11 -16.85 7.58
CA MET A 94 -7.99 -16.11 8.16
C MET A 94 -7.98 -14.66 7.65
N LEU A 95 -8.17 -14.47 6.35
CA LEU A 95 -8.24 -13.14 5.77
C LEU A 95 -9.49 -12.37 6.22
N PHE A 96 -10.62 -13.06 6.41
CA PHE A 96 -11.83 -12.45 6.95
C PHE A 96 -11.60 -11.91 8.37
N HIS A 97 -11.02 -12.71 9.26
CA HIS A 97 -10.72 -12.31 10.63
C HIS A 97 -9.77 -11.10 10.68
N GLU A 98 -8.70 -11.11 9.88
CA GLU A 98 -7.76 -9.98 9.76
C GLU A 98 -8.48 -8.70 9.34
N CYS A 99 -9.35 -8.78 8.31
CA CYS A 99 -10.10 -7.63 7.84
C CYS A 99 -11.04 -7.08 8.93
N CYS A 100 -11.71 -7.95 9.68
CA CYS A 100 -12.58 -7.54 10.79
C CYS A 100 -11.80 -6.80 11.89
N GLY A 101 -10.59 -7.28 12.25
CA GLY A 101 -9.72 -6.61 13.21
C GLY A 101 -9.34 -5.20 12.76
N GLN A 102 -8.87 -5.06 11.51
CA GLN A 102 -8.49 -3.75 10.95
C GLN A 102 -9.69 -2.81 10.73
N MET A 103 -10.88 -3.36 10.49
CA MET A 103 -12.10 -2.55 10.40
C MET A 103 -12.58 -2.04 11.75
N ALA A 104 -12.26 -2.70 12.86
CA ALA A 104 -12.65 -2.26 14.20
C ALA A 104 -12.10 -0.85 14.52
N GLU A 105 -10.87 -0.54 14.09
CA GLU A 105 -10.29 0.80 14.24
C GLU A 105 -11.13 1.88 13.53
N LEU A 106 -11.72 1.56 12.38
CA LEU A 106 -12.61 2.48 11.66
C LEU A 106 -13.92 2.72 12.42
N PHE A 107 -14.48 1.69 13.07
CA PHE A 107 -15.69 1.84 13.88
C PHE A 107 -15.50 2.82 15.05
N PHE A 108 -14.31 2.88 15.65
CA PHE A 108 -14.02 3.81 16.75
C PHE A 108 -13.47 5.17 16.28
N ALA A 109 -13.00 5.29 15.04
CA ALA A 109 -12.48 6.54 14.49
C ALA A 109 -13.57 7.53 14.05
N PHE A 110 -14.79 7.06 13.80
CA PHE A 110 -15.94 7.94 13.62
C PHE A 110 -16.49 8.33 15.00
N ASP A 111 -16.11 9.50 15.50
CA ASP A 111 -16.71 10.21 16.66
C ASP A 111 -18.19 10.59 16.43
N GLY A 112 -18.88 9.94 15.49
CA GLY A 112 -20.31 10.03 15.30
C GLY A 112 -21.03 8.99 16.17
N PRO A 113 -22.25 9.25 16.62
CA PRO A 113 -23.08 8.25 17.29
C PRO A 113 -23.32 7.08 16.32
N ASN A 114 -22.48 6.06 16.42
CA ASN A 114 -22.66 4.79 15.74
C ASN A 114 -23.88 4.13 16.36
N TYR A 115 -25.04 4.38 15.75
CA TYR A 115 -26.34 3.71 15.92
C TYR A 115 -26.42 2.71 17.09
N SER A 116 -26.38 3.21 18.33
CA SER A 116 -27.04 2.57 19.45
C SER A 116 -28.42 3.22 19.55
N ARG A 117 -29.38 2.66 18.82
CA ARG A 117 -30.78 2.66 19.24
C ARG A 117 -31.12 1.24 19.67
#